data_AF-A0A2V3XV97-F1
#
_entry.id   AF-A0A2V3XV97-F1
#
_cell.length_a   1.000
_cell.length_b   1.000
_cell.length_c   1.000
_cell.angle_alpha   90.00
_cell.angle_beta   90.00
_cell.angle_gamma   90.00
#
_symmetry.space_group_name_H-M   'P 1'
#
loop_
_entity.id
_entity.type
_entity.pdbx_description
1 polymer ?
#
loop_
_entity_poly.entity_id
_entity_poly.type
_entity_poly.pdbx_seq_one_letter_code
_entity_poly.pdbx_strand_id
1 'polypeptide(L)'
;MLKLRPKSKTFYKMYIINIALMICFISVLSFTCTKYSSKFILNNITDFNQKIIDGRRDILDDKIRQLNEVADAAVADDDVIRLILADSNQYYSSLKMMNIIGSLKEICSNYSIVDEISIVDYDRGIVITNRTKFPLSELESRNFINTDPLFFLEEDGEIKVRYIKKLNPVQNNKKLSIILTVNQAALKDNLFSKNSMIISESP
;
A
#
# COMPACT_ATOMS: atom_id res chain seq x y z
N MET A 1 -27.72 63.60 -43.04
CA MET A 1 -28.40 63.29 -41.76
C MET A 1 -29.64 62.43 -42.07
N LEU A 2 -29.53 61.11 -42.01
CA LEU A 2 -30.61 60.19 -42.42
C LEU A 2 -31.72 60.15 -41.36
N LYS A 3 -32.84 60.81 -41.66
CA LYS A 3 -34.03 60.88 -40.80
C LYS A 3 -34.84 59.59 -40.97
N LEU A 4 -34.55 58.57 -40.16
CA LEU A 4 -35.32 57.31 -40.14
C LEU A 4 -36.81 57.59 -39.81
N ARG A 5 -37.72 57.16 -40.69
CA ARG A 5 -39.17 57.24 -40.49
C ARG A 5 -39.57 56.53 -39.18
N PRO A 6 -40.55 57.04 -38.41
CA PRO A 6 -40.86 56.57 -37.05
C PRO A 6 -41.17 55.07 -36.97
N LYS A 7 -41.80 54.49 -38.00
CA LYS A 7 -42.07 53.04 -38.07
C LYS A 7 -40.80 52.19 -38.15
N SER A 8 -39.75 52.64 -38.84
CA SER A 8 -38.48 51.92 -39.01
C SER A 8 -37.65 51.88 -37.71
N LYS A 9 -37.74 52.92 -36.86
CA LYS A 9 -37.09 52.92 -35.55
C LYS A 9 -37.68 51.88 -34.59
N THR A 10 -38.99 51.65 -34.66
CA THR A 10 -39.66 50.63 -33.84
C THR A 10 -39.29 49.22 -34.28
N PHE A 11 -39.24 48.94 -35.59
CA PHE A 11 -38.76 47.65 -36.11
C PHE A 11 -37.30 47.38 -35.74
N TYR A 12 -36.43 48.39 -35.85
CA TYR A 12 -35.03 48.25 -35.46
C TYR A 12 -34.86 47.99 -33.95
N LYS A 13 -35.68 48.66 -33.10
CA LYS A 13 -35.73 48.37 -31.65
C LYS A 13 -36.20 46.96 -31.35
N MET A 14 -37.26 46.47 -31.98
CA MET A 14 -37.74 45.09 -31.81
C MET A 14 -36.69 44.06 -32.26
N TYR A 15 -35.98 44.33 -33.36
CA TYR A 15 -34.92 43.46 -33.87
C TYR A 15 -33.73 43.37 -32.90
N ILE A 16 -33.28 44.50 -32.35
CA ILE A 16 -32.21 44.51 -31.33
C ILE A 16 -32.64 43.77 -30.06
N ILE A 17 -33.88 43.95 -29.62
CA ILE A 17 -34.42 43.26 -28.44
C ILE A 17 -34.42 41.73 -28.68
N ASN A 18 -34.83 41.28 -29.86
CA ASN A 18 -34.81 39.85 -30.20
C ASN A 18 -33.38 39.27 -30.24
N ILE A 19 -32.40 40.02 -30.78
CA ILE A 19 -31.00 39.60 -30.75
C ILE A 19 -30.49 39.51 -29.30
N ALA A 20 -30.79 40.50 -28.47
CA ALA A 20 -30.39 40.50 -27.06
C ALA A 20 -30.99 39.33 -26.29
N LEU A 21 -32.27 39.01 -26.53
CA LEU A 21 -32.94 37.84 -25.96
C LEU A 21 -32.31 36.53 -26.43
N MET A 22 -31.97 36.41 -27.71
CA MET A 22 -31.33 35.20 -28.26
C MET A 22 -29.93 34.99 -27.65
N ILE A 23 -29.12 36.05 -27.53
CA ILE A 23 -27.81 35.98 -26.89
C ILE A 23 -27.96 35.55 -25.43
N CYS A 24 -28.90 36.14 -24.70
CA CYS A 24 -29.15 35.77 -23.30
C CYS A 24 -29.57 34.31 -23.15
N PHE A 25 -30.44 33.81 -24.04
CA PHE A 25 -30.86 32.42 -24.04
C PHE A 25 -29.69 31.45 -24.32
N ILE A 26 -28.86 31.75 -25.32
CA ILE A 26 -27.68 30.95 -25.66
C ILE A 26 -26.67 30.96 -24.50
N SER A 27 -26.45 32.11 -23.85
CA SER A 27 -25.57 32.22 -22.69
C SER A 27 -26.06 31.40 -21.49
N VAL A 28 -27.36 31.43 -21.19
CA VAL A 28 -27.95 30.62 -20.10
C VAL A 28 -27.86 29.12 -20.44
N LEU A 29 -28.17 28.74 -21.67
CA LEU A 29 -28.08 27.33 -22.11
C LEU A 29 -26.63 26.84 -22.05
N SER A 30 -25.67 27.63 -22.54
CA SER A 30 -24.25 27.32 -22.49
C SER A 30 -23.75 27.17 -21.05
N PHE A 31 -24.08 28.11 -20.16
CA PHE A 31 -23.71 28.06 -18.75
C PHE A 31 -24.30 26.83 -18.04
N THR A 32 -25.55 26.49 -18.36
CA THR A 32 -26.25 25.32 -17.81
C THR A 32 -25.56 24.03 -18.29
N CYS A 33 -25.31 23.90 -19.60
CA CYS A 33 -24.59 22.75 -20.16
C CYS A 33 -23.19 22.58 -19.57
N THR A 34 -22.42 23.66 -19.44
CA THR A 34 -21.08 23.62 -18.81
C THR A 34 -21.17 23.16 -17.36
N LYS A 35 -22.09 23.73 -16.56
CA LYS A 35 -22.22 23.41 -15.14
C LYS A 35 -22.64 21.96 -14.89
N TYR A 36 -23.61 21.45 -15.66
CA TYR A 36 -24.04 20.06 -15.56
C TYR A 36 -22.98 19.09 -16.07
N SER A 37 -22.34 19.38 -17.21
CA SER A 37 -21.27 18.54 -17.77
C SER A 37 -20.07 18.48 -16.84
N SER A 38 -19.60 19.61 -16.30
CA SER A 38 -18.45 19.65 -15.39
C SER A 38 -18.73 18.93 -14.08
N LYS A 39 -19.94 19.10 -13.50
CA LYS A 39 -20.31 18.40 -12.26
C LYS A 39 -20.43 16.89 -12.46
N PHE A 40 -20.98 16.45 -13.60
CA PHE A 40 -21.08 15.04 -13.96
C PHE A 40 -19.71 14.40 -14.17
N ILE A 41 -18.83 15.07 -14.94
CA ILE A 41 -17.45 14.58 -15.17
C ILE A 41 -16.67 14.52 -13.85
N LEU A 42 -16.77 15.55 -13.00
CA LEU A 42 -16.05 15.58 -11.73
C LEU A 42 -16.52 14.47 -10.79
N ASN A 43 -17.83 14.27 -10.65
CA ASN A 43 -18.38 13.18 -9.84
C ASN A 43 -17.93 11.81 -10.33
N ASN A 44 -17.95 11.57 -11.66
CA ASN A 44 -17.50 10.31 -12.22
C ASN A 44 -16.00 10.07 -11.98
N ILE A 45 -15.16 11.10 -12.08
CA ILE A 45 -13.72 11.01 -11.78
C ILE A 45 -13.51 10.75 -10.28
N THR A 46 -14.26 11.41 -9.40
CA THR A 46 -14.19 11.18 -7.96
C THR A 46 -14.61 9.76 -7.58
N ASP A 47 -15.74 9.28 -8.10
CA ASP A 47 -16.24 7.93 -7.84
C ASP A 47 -15.29 6.86 -8.41
N PHE A 48 -14.72 7.12 -9.59
CA PHE A 48 -13.70 6.25 -10.20
C PHE A 48 -12.42 6.20 -9.35
N ASN A 49 -11.91 7.35 -8.92
CA ASN A 49 -10.73 7.43 -8.06
C ASN A 49 -10.98 6.76 -6.72
N GLN A 50 -12.17 6.96 -6.13
CA GLN A 50 -12.56 6.34 -4.86
C GLN A 50 -12.56 4.81 -5.00
N LYS A 51 -13.19 4.25 -6.05
CA LYS A 51 -13.17 2.81 -6.33
C LYS A 51 -11.76 2.26 -6.56
N ILE A 52 -10.89 3.02 -7.22
CA ILE A 52 -9.48 2.62 -7.41
C ILE A 52 -8.73 2.62 -6.08
N ILE A 53 -8.93 3.65 -5.26
CA ILE A 53 -8.31 3.74 -3.93
C ILE A 53 -8.78 2.59 -3.05
N ASP A 54 -10.08 2.31 -3.04
CA ASP A 54 -10.67 1.22 -2.26
C ASP A 54 -10.18 -0.15 -2.78
N GLY A 55 -10.17 -0.38 -4.09
CA GLY A 55 -9.63 -1.63 -4.66
C GLY A 55 -8.14 -1.82 -4.38
N ARG A 56 -7.34 -0.74 -4.38
CA ARG A 56 -5.92 -0.80 -4.00
C ARG A 56 -5.73 -1.02 -2.50
N ARG A 57 -6.65 -0.48 -1.68
CA ARG A 57 -6.67 -0.71 -0.23
C ARG A 57 -6.93 -2.17 0.08
N ASP A 58 -7.92 -2.79 -0.56
CA ASP A 58 -8.23 -4.21 -0.36
C ASP A 58 -7.02 -5.09 -0.70
N ILE A 59 -6.34 -4.79 -1.81
CA ILE A 59 -5.11 -5.51 -2.20
C ILE A 59 -4.01 -5.30 -1.16
N LEU A 60 -3.81 -4.07 -0.68
CA LEU A 60 -2.80 -3.79 0.35
C LEU A 60 -3.11 -4.49 1.68
N ASP A 61 -4.38 -4.48 2.09
CA ASP A 61 -4.87 -5.16 3.29
C ASP A 61 -4.64 -6.68 3.16
N ASP A 62 -4.89 -7.28 1.98
CA ASP A 62 -4.56 -8.68 1.69
C ASP A 62 -3.06 -8.97 1.74
N LYS A 63 -2.21 -8.07 1.24
CA LYS A 63 -0.75 -8.23 1.33
C LYS A 63 -0.27 -8.14 2.78
N ILE A 64 -0.81 -7.21 3.57
CA ILE A 64 -0.52 -7.10 5.01
C ILE A 64 -1.00 -8.35 5.76
N ARG A 65 -2.16 -8.90 5.38
CA ARG A 65 -2.67 -10.15 5.93
C ARG A 65 -1.72 -11.31 5.64
N GLN A 66 -1.24 -11.47 4.40
CA GLN A 66 -0.25 -12.50 4.06
C GLN A 66 1.06 -12.34 4.86
N LEU A 67 1.55 -11.11 5.03
CA LEU A 67 2.73 -10.85 5.86
C LEU A 67 2.52 -11.26 7.33
N ASN A 68 1.33 -11.02 7.88
CA ASN A 68 0.97 -11.50 9.21
C ASN A 68 0.92 -13.03 9.28
N GLU A 69 0.31 -13.69 8.29
CA GLU A 69 0.22 -15.16 8.21
C GLU A 69 1.62 -15.81 8.17
N VAL A 70 2.56 -15.24 7.42
CA VAL A 70 3.97 -15.71 7.40
C VAL A 70 4.61 -15.57 8.78
N ALA A 71 4.44 -14.41 9.43
CA ALA A 71 5.00 -14.18 10.75
C ALA A 71 4.40 -15.14 11.78
N ASP A 72 3.09 -15.38 11.74
CA ASP A 72 2.41 -16.33 12.64
C ASP A 72 2.86 -17.77 12.41
N ALA A 73 3.01 -18.19 11.16
CA ALA A 73 3.55 -19.51 10.82
C ALA A 73 4.96 -19.71 11.39
N ALA A 74 5.81 -18.67 11.32
CA ALA A 74 7.15 -18.73 11.87
C ALA A 74 7.17 -18.81 13.41
N VAL A 75 6.23 -18.16 14.10
CA VAL A 75 6.09 -18.29 15.57
C VAL A 75 5.53 -19.65 15.98
N ALA A 76 4.67 -20.26 15.15
CA ALA A 76 3.98 -21.49 15.47
C ALA A 76 4.87 -22.75 15.36
N ASP A 77 6.08 -22.63 14.80
CA ASP A 77 7.04 -23.73 14.75
C ASP A 77 7.52 -24.14 16.15
N ASP A 78 7.49 -25.45 16.44
CA ASP A 78 7.81 -26.00 17.77
C ASP A 78 9.20 -25.62 18.29
N ASP A 79 10.21 -25.61 17.42
CA ASP A 79 11.58 -25.26 17.80
C ASP A 79 11.72 -23.74 18.02
N VAL A 80 10.97 -22.92 17.27
CA VAL A 80 10.86 -21.48 17.51
C VAL A 80 10.11 -21.16 18.80
N ILE A 81 9.01 -21.84 19.11
CA ILE A 81 8.29 -21.69 20.38
C ILE A 81 9.24 -21.99 21.55
N ARG A 82 9.99 -23.08 21.47
CA ARG A 82 11.00 -23.44 22.47
C ARG A 82 12.08 -22.36 22.59
N LEU A 83 12.51 -21.75 21.49
CA LEU A 83 13.45 -20.63 21.48
C LEU A 83 12.92 -19.42 22.26
N ILE A 84 11.66 -19.07 22.01
CA ILE A 84 10.96 -17.94 22.64
C ILE A 84 10.79 -18.17 24.15
N LEU A 85 10.43 -19.38 24.56
CA LEU A 85 10.18 -19.73 25.97
C LEU A 85 11.47 -19.99 26.78
N ALA A 86 12.54 -20.48 26.15
CA ALA A 86 13.80 -20.77 26.84
C ALA A 86 14.45 -19.50 27.40
N ASP A 87 15.14 -19.58 28.55
CA ASP A 87 15.90 -18.46 29.11
C ASP A 87 17.02 -17.98 28.20
N SER A 88 17.37 -16.69 28.26
CA SER A 88 18.44 -16.09 27.46
C SER A 88 19.78 -16.82 27.61
N ASN A 89 20.08 -17.32 28.82
CA ASN A 89 21.35 -17.99 29.13
C ASN A 89 21.44 -19.45 28.65
N GLN A 90 20.36 -20.04 28.11
CA GLN A 90 20.39 -21.43 27.66
C GLN A 90 21.17 -21.59 26.35
N TYR A 91 22.11 -22.55 26.36
CA TYR A 91 22.86 -22.96 25.18
C TYR A 91 21.93 -23.68 24.17
N TYR A 92 21.88 -23.15 22.95
CA TYR A 92 21.19 -23.79 21.82
C TYR A 92 22.17 -24.64 21.03
N SER A 93 21.88 -25.94 20.92
CA SER A 93 22.68 -26.86 20.12
C SER A 93 22.59 -26.51 18.63
N SER A 94 23.65 -26.82 17.88
CA SER A 94 23.69 -26.62 16.43
C SER A 94 22.55 -27.33 15.71
N LEU A 95 22.13 -28.52 16.18
CA LEU A 95 21.01 -29.26 15.61
C LEU A 95 19.68 -28.49 15.70
N LYS A 96 19.35 -27.95 16.88
CA LYS A 96 18.15 -27.12 17.05
C LYS A 96 18.18 -25.88 16.18
N MET A 97 19.36 -25.27 16.05
CA MET A 97 19.52 -24.10 15.17
C MET A 97 19.28 -24.46 13.70
N MET A 98 19.80 -25.61 13.25
CA MET A 98 19.54 -26.10 11.89
C MET A 98 18.06 -26.40 11.66
N ASN A 99 17.35 -26.96 12.63
CA ASN A 99 15.92 -27.18 12.53
C ASN A 99 15.16 -25.86 12.37
N ILE A 100 15.42 -24.87 13.22
CA ILE A 100 14.79 -23.54 13.12
C ILE A 100 15.05 -22.92 11.74
N ILE A 101 16.31 -22.90 11.28
CA ILE A 101 16.67 -22.36 9.97
C ILE A 101 15.94 -23.13 8.84
N GLY A 102 15.85 -24.46 8.96
CA GLY A 102 15.12 -25.32 8.04
C GLY A 102 13.64 -25.00 7.96
N SER A 103 12.95 -24.90 9.09
CA SER A 103 11.54 -24.53 9.18
C SER A 103 11.29 -23.14 8.57
N LEU A 104 12.13 -22.15 8.91
CA LEU A 104 12.02 -20.81 8.34
C LEU A 104 12.23 -20.82 6.81
N LYS A 105 13.11 -21.67 6.30
CA LYS A 105 13.33 -21.83 4.86
C LYS A 105 12.12 -22.45 4.17
N GLU A 106 11.49 -23.44 4.77
CA GLU A 106 10.27 -24.05 4.25
C GLU A 106 9.11 -23.05 4.22
N ILE A 107 8.88 -22.33 5.32
CA ILE A 107 7.87 -21.28 5.39
C ILE A 107 8.14 -20.21 4.33
N CYS A 108 9.36 -19.69 4.25
CA CYS A 108 9.70 -18.67 3.25
C CYS A 108 9.47 -19.16 1.80
N SER A 109 9.64 -20.46 1.53
CA SER A 109 9.40 -21.03 0.21
C SER A 109 7.91 -21.15 -0.14
N ASN A 110 7.03 -21.21 0.86
CA ASN A 110 5.58 -21.32 0.68
C ASN A 110 4.90 -19.98 0.43
N TYR A 111 5.58 -18.86 0.69
CA TYR A 111 5.00 -17.51 0.58
C TYR A 111 5.87 -16.60 -0.30
N SER A 112 5.41 -16.32 -1.52
CA SER A 112 6.14 -15.49 -2.50
C SER A 112 6.25 -14.00 -2.12
N ILE A 113 5.48 -13.54 -1.13
CA ILE A 113 5.51 -12.15 -0.65
C ILE A 113 6.74 -11.82 0.20
N VAL A 114 7.53 -12.82 0.60
CA VAL A 114 8.69 -12.69 1.49
C VAL A 114 9.93 -13.31 0.84
N ASP A 115 11.04 -12.56 0.83
CA ASP A 115 12.35 -13.04 0.38
C ASP A 115 13.19 -13.62 1.53
N GLU A 116 12.96 -13.14 2.75
CA GLU A 116 13.70 -13.56 3.94
C GLU A 116 12.85 -13.45 5.22
N ILE A 117 13.01 -14.44 6.11
CA ILE A 117 12.44 -14.43 7.46
C ILE A 117 13.59 -14.38 8.46
N SER A 118 13.52 -13.45 9.40
CA SER A 118 14.51 -13.24 10.45
C SER A 118 13.84 -13.22 11.83
N ILE A 119 14.33 -14.02 12.76
CA ILE A 119 14.01 -13.94 14.18
C ILE A 119 15.12 -13.17 14.88
N VAL A 120 14.77 -12.07 15.54
CA VAL A 120 15.68 -11.24 16.31
C VAL A 120 15.41 -11.44 17.80
N ASP A 121 16.40 -11.98 18.50
CA ASP A 121 16.39 -12.13 19.96
C ASP A 121 17.32 -11.06 20.55
N TYR A 122 16.72 -9.98 21.07
CA TYR A 122 17.48 -8.84 21.60
C TYR A 122 18.18 -9.18 22.91
N ASP A 123 17.64 -10.12 23.69
CA ASP A 123 18.19 -10.51 24.99
C ASP A 123 19.44 -11.38 24.82
N ARG A 124 19.43 -12.28 23.84
CA ARG A 124 20.60 -13.10 23.47
C ARG A 124 21.55 -12.37 22.51
N GLY A 125 21.12 -11.26 21.91
CA GLY A 125 21.90 -10.51 20.93
C GLY A 125 22.18 -11.32 19.66
N ILE A 126 21.21 -12.12 19.19
CA ILE A 126 21.35 -12.96 18.00
C ILE A 126 20.23 -12.71 16.99
N VAL A 127 20.55 -12.96 15.73
CA VAL A 127 19.62 -13.00 14.61
C VAL A 127 19.69 -14.38 13.98
N ILE A 128 18.54 -14.98 13.71
CA ILE A 128 18.40 -16.27 13.04
C ILE A 128 17.54 -16.04 11.81
N THR A 129 18.10 -16.29 10.63
CA THR A 129 17.40 -16.17 9.35
C THR A 129 17.03 -17.53 8.80
N ASN A 130 16.25 -17.57 7.72
CA ASN A 130 16.04 -18.78 6.92
C ASN A 130 17.32 -19.29 6.20
N ARG A 131 18.49 -18.68 6.42
CA ARG A 131 19.77 -19.06 5.82
C ARG A 131 20.85 -19.34 6.86
N THR A 132 20.97 -18.51 7.88
CA THR A 132 22.09 -18.54 8.81
C THR A 132 21.75 -17.90 10.15
N LYS A 133 22.69 -17.95 11.09
CA LYS A 133 22.66 -17.26 12.36
C LYS A 133 23.85 -16.32 12.46
N PHE A 134 23.64 -15.11 12.96
CA PHE A 134 24.70 -14.15 13.22
C PHE A 134 24.41 -13.28 14.46
N PRO A 135 25.43 -12.61 15.03
CA PRO A 135 25.25 -11.66 16.13
C PRO A 135 24.41 -10.44 15.72
N LEU A 136 23.55 -9.95 16.61
CA LEU A 136 22.74 -8.74 16.38
C LEU A 136 23.58 -7.49 16.05
N SER A 137 24.84 -7.44 16.48
CA SER A 137 25.76 -6.34 16.18
C SER A 137 26.07 -6.18 14.68
N GLU A 138 25.94 -7.26 13.91
CA GLU A 138 26.15 -7.29 12.45
C GLU A 138 24.88 -6.89 11.69
N LEU A 139 23.74 -6.76 12.36
CA LEU A 139 22.54 -6.21 11.76
C LEU A 139 22.66 -4.69 11.68
N GLU A 140 22.70 -4.15 10.45
CA GLU A 140 22.96 -2.73 10.18
C GLU A 140 21.96 -1.78 10.87
N SER A 141 20.76 -2.28 11.21
CA SER A 141 19.71 -1.55 11.92
C SER A 141 19.50 -2.12 13.32
N ARG A 142 20.14 -1.50 14.31
CA ARG A 142 20.24 -2.04 15.69
C ARG A 142 18.99 -1.86 16.56
N ASN A 143 17.93 -1.22 16.10
CA ASN A 143 16.78 -0.97 17.00
C ASN A 143 15.43 -0.87 16.29
N PHE A 144 14.80 -2.02 16.05
CA PHE A 144 13.46 -2.11 15.49
C PHE A 144 12.34 -2.05 16.53
N ILE A 145 12.69 -1.93 17.81
CA ILE A 145 11.73 -2.00 18.93
C ILE A 145 10.71 -0.86 18.83
N ASN A 146 11.09 0.29 18.26
CA ASN A 146 10.24 1.47 18.10
C ASN A 146 9.82 1.75 16.65
N THR A 147 10.09 0.84 15.71
CA THR A 147 9.74 1.03 14.30
C THR A 147 8.28 0.63 14.06
N ASP A 148 7.66 1.29 13.08
CA ASP A 148 6.38 0.91 12.53
C ASP A 148 6.43 -0.52 11.95
N PRO A 149 5.30 -1.25 11.93
CA PRO A 149 5.26 -2.63 11.45
C PRO A 149 5.69 -2.81 10.01
N LEU A 150 5.57 -1.79 9.14
CA LEU A 150 6.03 -1.83 7.76
C LEU A 150 6.86 -0.57 7.49
N PHE A 151 8.10 -0.74 7.03
CA PHE A 151 9.02 0.37 6.84
C PHE A 151 10.00 0.09 5.71
N PHE A 152 10.62 1.17 5.23
CA PHE A 152 11.61 1.15 4.17
C PHE A 152 12.99 1.40 4.78
N LEU A 153 13.98 0.63 4.34
CA LEU A 153 15.37 0.76 4.78
C LEU A 153 16.27 0.78 3.56
N GLU A 154 17.17 1.74 3.47
CA GLU A 154 18.19 1.77 2.44
C GLU A 154 19.40 0.96 2.91
N GLU A 155 19.74 -0.10 2.19
CA GLU A 155 20.92 -0.95 2.41
C GLU A 155 21.67 -1.09 1.09
N ASP A 156 22.98 -0.80 1.07
CA ASP A 156 23.83 -0.88 -0.13
C ASP A 156 23.31 -0.10 -1.37
N GLY A 157 22.56 0.99 -1.15
CA GLY A 157 21.94 1.80 -2.21
C GLY A 157 20.64 1.22 -2.77
N GLU A 158 20.15 0.11 -2.22
CA GLU A 158 18.82 -0.43 -2.50
C GLU A 158 17.85 -0.17 -1.34
N ILE A 159 16.69 0.38 -1.65
CA ILE A 159 15.59 0.51 -0.68
C ILE A 159 14.97 -0.87 -0.54
N LYS A 160 15.07 -1.50 0.63
CA LYS A 160 14.37 -2.72 1.01
C LYS A 160 13.10 -2.40 1.81
N VAL A 161 12.07 -3.22 1.65
CA VAL A 161 10.83 -3.13 2.43
C VAL A 161 10.89 -4.21 3.50
N ARG A 162 10.66 -3.83 4.75
CA ARG A 162 10.65 -4.75 5.88
C ARG A 162 9.35 -4.68 6.66
N TYR A 163 8.89 -5.84 7.11
CA TYR A 163 7.76 -5.97 8.01
C TYR A 163 8.22 -6.52 9.37
N ILE A 164 7.83 -5.89 10.48
CA ILE A 164 8.14 -6.33 11.84
C ILE A 164 6.88 -6.76 12.57
N LYS A 165 6.95 -7.96 13.15
CA LYS A 165 6.02 -8.41 14.19
C LYS A 165 6.76 -8.53 15.52
N LYS A 166 6.39 -7.69 16.48
CA LYS A 166 6.95 -7.71 17.84
C LYS A 166 6.31 -8.84 18.62
N LEU A 167 7.14 -9.65 19.28
CA LEU A 167 6.70 -10.75 20.13
C LEU A 167 6.90 -10.35 21.59
N ASN A 168 5.81 -10.37 22.36
CA ASN A 168 5.80 -10.08 23.79
C ASN A 168 5.38 -11.34 24.56
N PRO A 169 6.28 -12.32 24.74
CA PRO A 169 5.96 -13.53 25.49
C PRO A 169 5.61 -13.22 26.95
N VAL A 170 4.45 -13.70 27.40
CA VAL A 170 3.85 -13.39 28.71
C VAL A 170 4.74 -13.80 29.89
N GLN A 171 5.51 -14.88 29.76
CA GLN A 171 6.21 -15.49 30.89
C GLN A 171 7.53 -14.80 31.25
N ASN A 172 8.30 -14.30 30.27
CA ASN A 172 9.72 -13.97 30.49
C ASN A 172 10.12 -12.54 30.12
N ASN A 173 9.14 -11.66 29.80
CA ASN A 173 9.36 -10.26 29.41
C ASN A 173 10.44 -10.06 28.34
N LYS A 174 10.69 -11.11 27.54
CA LYS A 174 11.73 -11.13 26.52
C LYS A 174 11.36 -10.23 25.37
N LYS A 175 12.36 -9.60 24.78
CA LYS A 175 12.19 -8.80 23.57
C LYS A 175 12.61 -9.64 22.38
N LEU A 176 11.62 -10.02 21.59
CA LEU A 176 11.79 -10.77 20.35
C LEU A 176 11.01 -10.08 19.22
N SER A 177 11.54 -10.15 18.02
CA SER A 177 10.84 -9.66 16.81
C SER A 177 11.01 -10.66 15.69
N ILE A 178 9.97 -10.82 14.89
CA ILE A 178 10.08 -11.39 13.54
C ILE A 178 10.18 -10.23 12.56
N ILE A 179 11.19 -10.29 11.70
CA ILE A 179 11.42 -9.35 10.62
C ILE A 179 11.32 -10.11 9.31
N LEU A 180 10.44 -9.65 8.43
CA LEU A 180 10.31 -10.18 7.07
C LEU A 180 10.92 -9.17 6.11
N THR A 181 11.83 -9.63 5.26
CA THR A 181 12.25 -8.87 4.08
C THR A 181 11.24 -9.15 2.98
N VAL A 182 10.47 -8.13 2.60
CA VAL A 182 9.34 -8.26 1.69
C VAL A 182 9.83 -8.29 0.26
N ASN A 183 9.30 -9.24 -0.53
CA ASN A 183 9.53 -9.26 -1.97
C ASN A 183 8.81 -8.08 -2.62
N GLN A 184 9.58 -7.11 -3.09
CA GLN A 184 9.02 -5.87 -3.63
C GLN A 184 8.24 -6.07 -4.92
N ALA A 185 8.62 -7.03 -5.76
CA ALA A 185 7.88 -7.33 -6.97
C ALA A 185 6.51 -7.90 -6.62
N ALA A 186 6.46 -8.87 -5.70
CA ALA A 186 5.22 -9.47 -5.21
C ALA A 186 4.37 -8.47 -4.40
N LEU A 187 4.99 -7.51 -3.70
CA LEU A 187 4.28 -6.42 -3.04
C LEU A 187 3.65 -5.49 -4.05
N LYS A 188 4.40 -5.07 -5.09
CA LYS A 188 3.90 -4.14 -6.13
C LYS A 188 2.91 -4.80 -7.10
N ASP A 189 2.94 -6.12 -7.19
CA ASP A 189 2.06 -6.91 -8.03
C ASP A 189 0.59 -6.69 -7.65
N ASN A 190 -0.24 -6.39 -8.65
CA ASN A 190 -1.65 -6.01 -8.50
C ASN A 190 -1.95 -4.70 -7.76
N LEU A 191 -0.99 -4.14 -7.02
CA LEU A 191 -1.09 -2.79 -6.45
C LEU A 191 -1.04 -1.70 -7.52
N PHE A 192 -0.31 -1.93 -8.62
CA PHE A 192 -0.17 -0.99 -9.74
C PHE A 192 -0.66 -1.54 -11.10
N SER A 193 -1.34 -2.68 -11.11
CA SER A 193 -1.81 -3.30 -12.36
C SER A 193 -2.69 -2.33 -13.17
N LYS A 194 -2.31 -2.18 -14.45
CA LYS A 194 -2.92 -1.32 -15.47
C LYS A 194 -4.44 -1.53 -15.55
N ASN A 195 -5.21 -0.47 -15.32
CA ASN A 195 -6.50 -0.31 -15.99
C ASN A 195 -6.25 -0.06 -17.48
N SER A 196 -5.85 -1.10 -18.22
CA SER A 196 -6.12 -1.19 -19.64
C SER A 196 -7.43 -1.92 -19.81
N MET A 197 -8.55 -1.21 -19.65
CA MET A 197 -9.80 -1.68 -20.21
C MET A 197 -10.54 -0.53 -20.92
N ILE A 198 -10.50 -0.66 -22.24
CA ILE A 198 -11.64 -0.48 -23.12
C ILE A 198 -12.19 0.95 -23.13
N ILE A 199 -11.49 1.80 -23.90
CA ILE A 199 -12.23 2.76 -24.73
C ILE A 199 -13.00 1.88 -25.72
N SER A 200 -14.23 1.49 -25.35
CA SER A 200 -15.19 1.03 -26.33
C SER A 200 -15.48 2.24 -27.18
N GLU A 201 -14.80 2.32 -28.34
CA GLU A 201 -15.33 3.06 -29.48
C GLU A 201 -16.76 2.59 -29.66
N SER A 202 -17.70 3.45 -29.27
CA SER A 202 -19.10 3.29 -29.66
C SER A 202 -19.26 4.04 -30.99
N PRO A 203 -19.99 3.43 -31.95
CA PRO A 203 -20.01 3.84 -33.36
C PRO A 203 -20.59 5.24 -33.60
#